data_AF-A0A2D5YUD5-F1
#
_entry.id   AF-A0A2D5YUD5-F1
#
_cell.length_a   1.000
_cell.length_b   1.000
_cell.length_c   1.000
_cell.angle_alpha   90.00
_cell.angle_beta   90.00
_cell.angle_gamma   90.00
#
_symmetry.space_group_name_H-M   'P 1'
#
loop_
_entity.id
_entity.type
_entity.pdbx_description
1 polymer ?
#
loop_
_entity_poly.entity_id
_entity_poly.type
_entity_poly.pdbx_seq_one_letter_code
_entity_poly.pdbx_strand_id
1 'polypeptide(L)'
;MPPFQPGQSGNPSGRPGKVTYPGDWLHIMAEWSESDVRAVLDDIDAPLSKRSAARQLLQSVSAKAVGDKAVRPRDIGDATDRIMDRTEGKPVHKQQIVMHDNRDIQTRLNDLVAKVRRTLANGAAQADADHEGRPRLLEGGGDASESVGDPEAA
;
A
#
# COMPACT_ATOMS: atom_id res chain seq x y z
N MET A 1 -9.54 7.61 -8.69
CA MET A 1 -9.24 8.31 -7.42
C MET A 1 -9.57 9.77 -7.60
N PRO A 2 -10.37 10.38 -6.72
CA PRO A 2 -10.60 11.83 -6.78
C PRO A 2 -9.27 12.57 -6.61
N PRO A 3 -9.06 13.69 -7.33
CA PRO A 3 -7.86 14.51 -7.15
C PRO A 3 -7.85 15.11 -5.75
N PHE A 4 -6.68 15.12 -5.09
CA PHE A 4 -6.51 15.80 -3.80
C PHE A 4 -6.78 17.30 -3.97
N GLN A 5 -7.68 17.85 -3.14
CA GLN A 5 -7.94 19.29 -3.15
C GLN A 5 -6.78 20.03 -2.47
N PRO A 6 -6.38 21.21 -2.97
CA PRO A 6 -5.39 22.06 -2.30
C PRO A 6 -5.80 22.33 -0.84
N GLY A 7 -4.91 22.01 0.11
CA GLY A 7 -5.18 22.13 1.56
C GLY A 7 -5.80 20.90 2.22
N GLN A 8 -6.19 19.88 1.45
CA GLN A 8 -6.67 18.62 1.99
C GLN A 8 -5.48 17.68 2.23
N SER A 9 -5.16 17.41 3.49
CA SER A 9 -4.17 16.39 3.86
C SER A 9 -4.59 15.07 3.23
N GLY A 10 -3.70 14.44 2.47
CA GLY A 10 -4.01 13.22 1.73
C GLY A 10 -4.25 11.98 2.59
N ASN A 11 -4.29 12.15 3.91
CA ASN A 11 -4.64 11.12 4.87
C ASN A 11 -6.07 11.37 5.40
N PRO A 12 -7.11 10.75 4.79
CA PRO A 12 -8.51 10.94 5.20
C PRO A 12 -8.78 10.46 6.63
N SER A 13 -7.94 9.57 7.17
CA SER A 13 -8.05 9.10 8.56
C SER A 13 -7.37 10.02 9.57
N GLY A 14 -6.74 11.10 9.10
CA GLY A 14 -6.02 12.04 9.95
C GLY A 14 -4.81 11.41 10.66
N ARG A 15 -4.25 12.16 11.60
CA ARG A 15 -3.16 11.66 12.45
C ARG A 15 -3.72 10.63 13.45
N PRO A 16 -3.15 9.41 13.53
CA PRO A 16 -3.52 8.44 14.56
C PRO A 16 -3.31 9.04 15.96
N GLY A 17 -4.38 9.11 16.77
CA GLY A 17 -4.34 9.81 18.07
C GLY A 17 -3.44 9.17 19.13
N LYS A 18 -3.07 7.90 18.99
CA LYS A 18 -2.24 7.16 19.96
C LYS A 18 -0.75 7.11 19.59
N VAL A 19 -0.35 7.75 18.49
CA VAL A 19 1.05 7.73 18.03
C VAL A 19 1.72 9.06 18.35
N THR A 20 2.75 8.99 19.17
CA THR A 20 3.65 10.11 19.44
C THR A 20 4.79 10.09 18.43
N TYR A 21 4.90 11.17 17.66
CA TYR A 21 5.91 11.34 16.63
C TYR A 21 7.14 12.03 17.22
N PRO A 22 8.30 11.91 16.56
CA PRO A 22 9.51 12.62 16.98
C PRO A 22 9.30 14.13 17.16
N GLY A 23 8.45 14.75 16.33
CA GLY A 23 8.13 16.18 16.44
C GLY A 23 7.45 16.57 17.77
N ASP A 24 6.58 15.71 18.32
CA ASP A 24 5.96 16.00 19.62
C ASP A 24 6.98 15.89 20.75
N TRP A 25 7.86 14.89 20.68
CA TRP A 25 8.96 14.74 21.64
C TRP A 25 9.93 15.91 21.60
N LEU A 26 10.25 16.44 20.41
CA LEU A 26 11.08 17.64 20.28
C LEU A 26 10.44 18.85 20.97
N HIS A 27 9.13 19.04 20.82
CA HIS A 27 8.41 20.11 21.51
C HIS A 27 8.45 19.92 23.04
N ILE A 28 8.20 18.71 23.52
CA ILE A 28 8.24 18.37 24.96
C ILE A 28 9.65 18.56 25.54
N MET A 29 10.69 18.16 24.82
CA MET A 29 12.10 18.22 25.27
C MET A 29 12.72 19.61 25.09
N ALA A 30 12.06 20.56 24.43
CA ALA A 30 12.62 21.87 24.14
C ALA A 30 13.00 22.65 25.43
N GLU A 31 12.33 22.35 26.54
CA GLU A 31 12.56 22.97 27.84
C GLU A 31 13.43 22.12 28.78
N TRP A 32 13.83 20.92 28.35
CA TRP A 32 14.61 20.00 29.17
C TRP A 32 16.07 20.40 29.23
N SER A 33 16.75 19.99 30.30
CA SER A 33 18.19 20.16 30.40
C SER A 33 18.93 19.20 29.45
N GLU A 34 20.14 19.57 29.04
CA GLU A 34 20.96 18.72 28.17
C GLU A 34 21.27 17.34 28.80
N SER A 35 21.41 17.28 30.14
CA SER A 35 21.58 16.02 30.87
C SER A 35 20.35 15.12 30.79
N ASP A 36 19.14 15.68 30.88
CA ASP A 36 17.90 14.89 30.79
C ASP A 36 17.72 14.34 29.38
N VAL A 37 18.04 15.14 28.36
CA VAL A 37 17.99 14.71 26.96
C VAL A 37 19.01 13.60 26.69
N ARG A 38 20.21 13.66 27.29
CA ARG A 38 21.18 12.55 27.21
C ARG A 38 20.68 11.29 27.92
N ALA A 39 20.08 11.41 29.09
CA ALA A 39 19.53 10.26 29.80
C ALA A 39 18.49 9.49 28.95
N VAL A 40 17.67 10.21 28.16
CA VAL A 40 16.74 9.57 27.21
C VAL A 40 17.47 8.79 26.12
N LEU A 41 18.64 9.27 25.67
CA LEU A 41 19.40 8.59 24.61
C LEU A 41 19.97 7.25 25.10
N ASP A 42 20.39 7.22 26.37
CA ASP A 42 20.97 6.05 27.02
C ASP A 42 19.91 5.04 27.52
N ASP A 43 18.67 5.49 27.68
CA ASP A 43 17.52 4.66 28.04
C ASP A 43 17.11 3.74 26.88
N ILE A 44 17.49 2.46 26.95
CA ILE A 44 17.17 1.48 25.89
C ILE A 44 15.68 1.15 25.79
N ASP A 45 14.95 1.31 26.88
CA ASP A 45 13.52 1.00 26.99
C ASP A 45 12.65 2.16 26.47
N ALA A 46 13.23 3.36 26.33
CA ALA A 46 12.55 4.49 25.71
C ALA A 46 12.12 4.19 24.26
N PRO A 47 10.91 4.64 23.86
CA PRO A 47 10.44 4.50 22.49
C PRO A 47 11.44 5.08 21.47
N LEU A 48 11.62 4.40 20.34
CA LEU A 48 12.58 4.81 19.32
C LEU A 48 12.34 6.27 18.86
N SER A 49 11.08 6.68 18.67
CA SER A 49 10.74 8.05 18.28
C SER A 49 11.21 9.11 19.29
N LYS A 50 11.18 8.77 20.58
CA LYS A 50 11.66 9.63 21.67
C LYS A 50 13.18 9.74 21.65
N ARG A 51 13.89 8.61 21.50
CA ARG A 51 15.36 8.58 21.37
C ARG A 51 15.88 9.30 20.12
N SER A 52 15.19 9.14 19.00
CA SER A 52 15.53 9.86 17.76
C SER A 52 15.39 11.37 17.92
N ALA A 53 14.32 11.84 18.57
CA ALA A 53 14.14 13.26 18.89
C ALA A 53 15.26 13.78 19.80
N ALA A 54 15.60 13.06 20.87
CA ALA A 54 16.70 13.41 21.78
C ALA A 54 18.05 13.52 21.04
N ARG A 55 18.35 12.54 20.17
CA ARG A 55 19.56 12.56 19.34
C ARG A 55 19.62 13.78 18.43
N GLN A 56 18.52 14.08 17.74
CA GLN A 56 18.42 15.22 16.83
C GLN A 56 18.62 16.55 17.58
N LEU A 57 18.01 16.69 18.76
CA LEU A 57 18.14 17.88 19.59
C LEU A 57 19.60 18.09 20.04
N LEU A 58 20.27 17.06 20.56
CA LEU A 58 21.68 17.14 20.96
C LEU A 58 22.61 17.47 19.78
N GLN A 59 22.36 16.89 18.61
CA GLN A 59 23.12 17.22 17.39
C GLN A 59 22.97 18.69 17.03
N SER A 60 21.75 19.25 17.11
CA SER A 60 21.49 20.65 16.79
C SER A 60 22.19 21.64 17.73
N VAL A 61 22.27 21.31 19.04
CA VAL A 61 22.97 22.14 20.03
C VAL A 61 24.49 22.04 19.86
N SER A 62 25.01 20.83 19.61
CA SER A 62 26.44 20.63 19.39
C SER A 62 26.95 21.32 18.11
N ALA A 63 26.14 21.33 17.04
CA ALA A 63 26.48 22.04 15.81
C ALA A 63 26.61 23.56 16.01
N LYS A 64 25.88 24.14 16.96
CA LYS A 64 25.97 25.56 17.32
C LYS A 64 27.22 25.89 18.15
N ALA A 65 27.73 24.94 18.93
CA ALA A 65 28.97 25.10 19.70
C ALA A 65 30.23 25.06 18.81
N VAL A 66 30.16 24.41 17.65
CA VAL A 66 31.23 24.42 16.62
C VAL A 66 31.09 25.65 15.72
N GLY A 67 30.95 26.82 16.32
CA GLY A 67 31.07 28.10 15.61
C GLY A 67 32.53 28.42 15.35
N ASP A 68 33.18 27.78 14.36
CA ASP A 68 34.24 28.43 13.55
C ASP A 68 34.86 27.53 12.46
N LYS A 69 34.64 26.22 12.50
CA LYS A 69 35.07 25.33 11.42
C LYS A 69 33.85 24.62 10.90
N ALA A 70 33.33 25.11 9.79
CA ALA A 70 32.20 24.56 9.07
C ALA A 70 32.40 23.04 8.85
N VAL A 71 31.90 22.25 9.80
CA VAL A 71 31.58 20.84 9.59
C VAL A 71 30.54 20.89 8.49
N ARG A 72 30.94 20.54 7.28
CA ARG A 72 30.03 20.63 6.14
C ARG A 72 28.94 19.58 6.41
N PRO A 73 27.69 19.81 6.00
CA PRO A 73 26.64 18.80 6.08
C PRO A 73 27.04 17.44 5.48
N ARG A 74 28.07 17.40 4.61
CA ARG A 74 28.71 16.19 4.08
C ARG A 74 29.30 15.26 5.15
N ASP A 75 29.82 15.78 6.26
CA ASP A 75 30.55 14.95 7.24
C ASP A 75 29.59 14.17 8.16
N ILE A 76 28.33 14.62 8.28
CA ILE A 76 27.24 13.87 8.93
C ILE A 76 26.61 12.87 7.93
N GLY A 77 26.73 13.17 6.63
CA GLY A 77 26.23 12.36 5.52
C GLY A 77 26.78 10.94 5.51
N ASP A 78 28.07 10.72 5.79
CA ASP A 78 28.70 9.39 5.60
C ASP A 78 28.11 8.26 6.48
N ALA A 79 27.60 8.57 7.68
CA ALA A 79 27.00 7.56 8.55
C ALA A 79 25.54 7.27 8.20
N THR A 80 24.78 8.29 7.79
CA THR A 80 23.38 8.13 7.38
C THR A 80 23.22 7.71 5.92
N ASP A 81 24.12 8.10 5.02
CA ASP A 81 24.20 7.60 3.65
C ASP A 81 24.52 6.10 3.65
N ARG A 82 25.37 5.61 4.55
CA ARG A 82 25.58 4.15 4.72
C ARG A 82 24.32 3.39 5.14
N ILE A 83 23.42 4.02 5.88
CA ILE A 83 22.17 3.41 6.38
C ILE A 83 21.03 3.60 5.36
N MET A 84 21.05 4.67 4.58
CA MET A 84 20.10 4.96 3.50
C MET A 84 20.49 4.32 2.17
N ASP A 85 21.74 3.87 2.00
CA ASP A 85 22.18 3.09 0.85
C ASP A 85 21.86 1.58 1.01
N ARG A 86 20.62 1.31 1.38
CA ARG A 86 19.93 0.06 1.01
C ARG A 86 19.35 0.18 -0.41
N THR A 87 20.07 0.84 -1.32
CA THR A 87 19.65 0.93 -2.72
C THR A 87 20.11 -0.25 -3.57
N GLU A 88 20.91 -1.16 -3.01
CA GLU A 88 20.97 -2.56 -3.45
C GLU A 88 19.59 -3.23 -3.21
N GLY A 89 18.62 -2.91 -4.07
CA GLY A 89 17.26 -3.43 -3.98
C GLY A 89 16.13 -2.41 -4.14
N LYS A 90 16.39 -1.14 -4.51
CA LYS A 90 15.28 -0.27 -4.94
C LYS A 90 14.67 -0.89 -6.22
N PRO A 91 13.39 -1.30 -6.22
CA PRO A 91 12.75 -1.79 -7.43
C PRO A 91 12.77 -0.65 -8.45
N VAL A 92 13.60 -0.80 -9.47
CA VAL A 92 13.62 0.11 -10.60
C VAL A 92 12.29 -0.12 -11.31
N HIS A 93 11.29 0.72 -11.01
CA HIS A 93 10.02 0.69 -11.70
C HIS A 93 10.25 1.21 -13.12
N LYS A 94 10.72 0.32 -14.00
CA LYS A 94 10.79 0.57 -15.43
C LYS A 94 9.35 0.57 -15.93
N GLN A 95 8.76 1.76 -16.08
CA GLN A 95 7.57 1.90 -16.90
C GLN A 95 7.95 1.54 -18.32
N GLN A 96 7.76 0.27 -18.67
CA GLN A 96 7.75 -0.15 -20.05
C GLN A 96 6.45 0.41 -20.64
N ILE A 97 6.54 1.59 -21.24
CA ILE A 97 5.47 2.12 -22.09
C ILE A 97 5.43 1.18 -23.29
N VAL A 98 4.61 0.14 -23.20
CA VAL A 98 4.30 -0.72 -24.35
C VAL A 98 3.39 0.11 -25.25
N MET A 99 4.00 0.80 -26.21
CA MET A 99 3.27 1.35 -27.34
C MET A 99 2.78 0.16 -28.15
N HIS A 100 1.55 -0.27 -27.90
CA HIS A 100 0.89 -1.23 -28.76
C HIS A 100 0.63 -0.54 -30.10
N ASP A 101 1.44 -0.87 -31.11
CA ASP A 101 1.13 -0.53 -32.49
C ASP A 101 -0.28 -1.05 -32.79
N ASN A 102 -1.16 -0.18 -33.28
CA ASN A 102 -2.57 -0.47 -33.57
C ASN A 102 -2.78 -1.71 -34.50
N ARG A 103 -1.73 -2.19 -35.16
CA ARG A 103 -1.75 -3.44 -35.95
C ARG A 103 -1.91 -4.68 -35.07
N ASP A 104 -1.34 -4.68 -33.86
CA ASP A 104 -1.34 -5.84 -32.97
C ASP A 104 -2.75 -6.10 -32.38
N ILE A 105 -3.52 -5.03 -32.19
CA ILE A 105 -4.92 -5.10 -31.73
C ILE A 105 -5.83 -5.67 -32.83
N GLN A 106 -5.64 -5.25 -34.09
CA GLN A 106 -6.43 -5.79 -35.21
C GLN A 106 -6.15 -7.28 -35.45
N THR A 107 -4.90 -7.72 -35.35
CA THR A 107 -4.54 -9.14 -35.47
C THR A 107 -5.19 -9.98 -34.37
N ARG A 108 -5.13 -9.51 -33.11
CA ARG A 108 -5.78 -10.19 -31.98
C ARG A 108 -7.29 -10.26 -32.11
N LEU A 109 -7.93 -9.20 -32.62
CA LEU A 109 -9.37 -9.18 -32.91
C LEU A 109 -9.73 -10.22 -33.98
N ASN A 110 -8.96 -10.28 -35.07
CA ASN A 110 -9.20 -11.25 -36.13
C ASN A 110 -9.03 -12.69 -35.65
N ASP A 111 -8.00 -12.97 -34.82
CA ASP A 111 -7.80 -14.28 -34.21
C ASP A 111 -8.95 -14.66 -33.25
N LEU A 112 -9.46 -13.69 -32.47
CA LEU A 112 -10.60 -13.91 -31.59
C LEU A 112 -11.87 -14.27 -32.38
N VAL A 113 -12.14 -13.53 -33.46
CA VAL A 113 -13.27 -13.78 -34.36
C VAL A 113 -13.15 -15.17 -35.02
N ALA A 114 -11.95 -15.54 -35.48
CA ALA A 114 -11.70 -16.87 -36.05
C ALA A 114 -11.89 -17.99 -35.02
N LYS A 115 -11.55 -17.76 -33.75
CA LYS A 115 -11.76 -18.71 -32.65
C LYS A 115 -13.24 -18.87 -32.33
N VAL A 116 -14.00 -17.77 -32.22
CA VAL A 116 -15.45 -17.81 -31.98
C VAL A 116 -16.17 -18.55 -33.12
N ARG A 117 -15.82 -18.27 -34.38
CA ARG A 117 -16.38 -18.99 -35.54
C ARG A 117 -16.11 -20.50 -35.49
N ARG A 118 -14.89 -20.91 -35.14
CA ARG A 118 -14.57 -22.34 -34.95
C ARG A 118 -15.37 -22.97 -33.82
N THR A 119 -15.56 -22.25 -32.71
CA THR A 119 -16.30 -22.76 -31.56
C THR A 119 -17.79 -22.92 -31.88
N LEU A 120 -18.37 -21.99 -32.63
CA LEU A 120 -19.75 -22.08 -33.11
C LEU A 120 -19.92 -23.19 -34.16
N ALA A 121 -18.98 -23.35 -35.08
CA ALA A 121 -19.00 -24.45 -36.06
C ALA A 121 -18.90 -25.83 -35.38
N ASN A 122 -18.04 -25.95 -34.35
CA ASN A 122 -17.89 -27.20 -33.60
C ASN A 122 -19.08 -27.44 -32.64
N GLY A 123 -19.68 -26.38 -32.09
CA GLY A 123 -20.89 -26.48 -31.27
C GLY A 123 -22.12 -26.92 -32.06
N ALA A 124 -22.22 -26.54 -33.34
CA ALA A 124 -23.26 -27.02 -34.25
C ALA A 124 -23.13 -28.53 -34.54
N ALA A 125 -21.91 -29.06 -34.60
CA ALA A 125 -21.67 -30.49 -34.81
C ALA A 125 -21.98 -31.35 -33.55
N GLN A 126 -22.01 -30.74 -32.36
CA GLN A 126 -22.28 -31.45 -31.11
C GLN A 126 -23.77 -31.49 -30.75
N ALA A 127 -24.58 -30.56 -31.28
CA ALA A 127 -26.01 -30.47 -30.95
C ALA A 127 -26.88 -31.54 -31.65
N ASP A 128 -26.41 -32.14 -32.76
CA ASP A 128 -27.14 -33.20 -33.46
C ASP A 128 -26.90 -34.61 -32.88
N ALA A 129 -25.92 -34.76 -31.97
CA ALA A 129 -25.57 -36.07 -31.40
C ALA A 129 -26.37 -36.46 -30.13
N ASP A 130 -27.03 -35.49 -29.49
CA ASP A 130 -27.66 -35.69 -28.16
C ASP A 130 -29.20 -35.82 -28.20
N HIS A 131 -29.80 -36.02 -29.38
CA HIS A 131 -31.26 -36.10 -29.54
C HIS A 131 -31.85 -37.51 -29.75
N GLU A 132 -31.10 -38.58 -29.46
CA GLU A 132 -31.68 -39.92 -29.35
C GLU A 132 -31.55 -40.48 -27.93
N GLY A 133 -32.67 -40.43 -27.20
CA GLY A 133 -33.00 -41.47 -26.21
C GLY A 133 -32.63 -41.17 -24.76
N ARG A 134 -33.43 -40.34 -24.08
CA ARG A 134 -33.66 -40.52 -22.63
C ARG A 134 -35.15 -40.41 -22.30
N PRO A 135 -35.78 -41.47 -21.75
CA PRO A 135 -37.16 -41.41 -21.33
C PRO A 135 -37.32 -40.47 -20.13
N ARG A 136 -38.30 -39.59 -20.29
CA ARG A 136 -38.80 -38.59 -19.34
C ARG A 136 -39.44 -39.33 -18.15
N LEU A 137 -38.73 -39.42 -17.04
CA LEU A 137 -39.30 -39.89 -15.77
C LEU A 137 -39.94 -38.70 -15.07
N LEU A 138 -41.27 -38.81 -14.97
CA LEU A 138 -42.19 -37.91 -14.32
C LEU A 138 -41.90 -37.75 -12.82
N GLU A 139 -42.11 -36.52 -12.38
CA GLU A 139 -42.80 -36.13 -11.14
C GLU A 139 -42.20 -36.54 -9.79
N GLY A 140 -41.61 -35.54 -9.13
CA GLY A 140 -41.52 -35.45 -7.68
C GLY A 140 -41.83 -34.01 -7.27
N GLY A 141 -43.12 -33.71 -7.07
CA GLY A 141 -43.59 -32.47 -6.48
C GLY A 141 -43.15 -32.40 -5.02
N GLY A 142 -42.25 -31.47 -4.71
CA GLY A 142 -41.88 -31.09 -3.36
C GLY A 142 -42.55 -29.78 -3.01
N ASP A 143 -43.77 -29.89 -2.49
CA ASP A 143 -44.49 -28.82 -1.80
C ASP A 143 -43.87 -28.68 -0.41
N ALA A 144 -43.26 -27.54 -0.12
CA ALA A 144 -42.82 -27.16 1.22
C ALA A 144 -43.00 -25.65 1.37
N SER A 145 -44.25 -25.32 1.66
CA SER A 145 -44.71 -24.05 2.20
C SER A 145 -44.18 -23.82 3.62
N GLU A 146 -44.12 -22.54 4.01
CA GLU A 146 -44.01 -22.00 5.37
C GLU A 146 -42.66 -22.16 6.09
N SER A 147 -42.12 -21.16 6.79
CA SER A 147 -42.78 -20.08 7.51
C SER A 147 -41.86 -18.87 7.64
N VAL A 148 -42.48 -17.70 7.57
CA VAL A 148 -41.95 -16.38 7.91
C VAL A 148 -41.73 -16.33 9.42
N GLY A 149 -40.56 -15.89 9.86
CA GLY A 149 -40.23 -15.69 11.26
C GLY A 149 -39.21 -14.58 11.45
N ASP A 150 -39.70 -13.35 11.47
CA ASP A 150 -39.13 -12.17 12.15
C ASP A 150 -40.32 -11.52 12.90
N PRO A 151 -40.15 -10.74 13.98
CA PRO A 151 -38.92 -10.20 14.57
C PRO A 151 -38.91 -10.24 16.14
N GLU A 152 -37.91 -9.56 16.71
CA GLU A 152 -38.00 -8.76 17.96
C GLU A 152 -37.53 -9.38 19.30
N ALA A 153 -36.41 -8.84 19.79
CA ALA A 153 -36.03 -8.55 21.19
C ALA A 153 -34.52 -8.23 21.18
N ALA A 154 -33.93 -7.31 21.94
CA ALA A 154 -34.33 -6.25 22.86
C ALA A 154 -33.03 -5.46 23.13
#